data_AF-F2VR11-F1
#
_entry.id   AF-F2VR11-F1
#
_cell.length_a   1.000
_cell.length_b   1.000
_cell.length_c   1.000
_cell.angle_alpha   90.00
_cell.angle_beta   90.00
_cell.angle_gamma   90.00
#
_symmetry.space_group_name_H-M   'P 1'
#
loop_
_entity.id
_entity.type
_entity.pdbx_description
1 polymer ?
#
loop_
_entity_poly.entity_id
_entity_poly.type
_entity_poly.pdbx_seq_one_letter_code
_entity_poly.pdbx_strand_id
1 'polypeptide(L)' 'MLRLTLWLFVGVFVWELASCSITCPDGNVCSDSATCCMTEHGYSCCPYPNAVCCSDLAHCCPSGYRRNQLTQMCDR' A
#
# COMPACT_ATOMS: atom_id res chain seq x y z
N MET A 1 -9.30 42.06 -7.45
CA MET A 1 -8.03 41.32 -7.28
C MET A 1 -8.17 40.07 -6.41
N LEU A 2 -9.06 40.03 -5.41
CA LEU A 2 -9.25 38.87 -4.51
C LEU A 2 -10.01 37.65 -5.12
N ARG A 3 -10.76 37.85 -6.21
CA ARG A 3 -11.50 36.77 -6.91
C ARG A 3 -10.62 35.94 -7.88
N LEU A 4 -9.57 36.55 -8.44
CA LEU A 4 -8.65 35.87 -9.36
C LEU A 4 -7.71 34.92 -8.61
N THR A 5 -7.24 35.33 -7.43
CA THR A 5 -6.44 34.49 -6.54
C THR A 5 -7.23 33.28 -6.06
N LEU A 6 -8.52 33.43 -5.70
CA LEU A 6 -9.35 32.27 -5.32
C LEU A 6 -9.48 31.22 -6.43
N TRP A 7 -9.61 31.63 -7.68
CA TRP A 7 -9.70 30.71 -8.82
C TRP A 7 -8.37 29.98 -9.09
N LEU A 8 -7.23 30.66 -8.92
CA LEU A 8 -5.91 30.04 -9.04
C LEU A 8 -5.64 29.07 -7.89
N PHE A 9 -6.03 29.42 -6.66
CA PHE A 9 -5.90 28.51 -5.51
C PHE A 9 -6.81 27.29 -5.65
N VAL A 10 -8.07 27.44 -6.10
CA VAL A 10 -8.97 26.29 -6.33
C VAL A 10 -8.49 25.42 -7.50
N GLY A 11 -7.91 26.01 -8.56
CA GLY A 11 -7.36 25.27 -9.69
C GLY A 11 -6.12 24.44 -9.35
N VAL A 12 -5.27 24.93 -8.42
CA VAL A 12 -4.10 24.19 -7.92
C VAL A 12 -4.47 23.23 -6.79
N PHE A 13 -5.41 23.59 -5.90
CA PHE A 13 -5.86 22.73 -4.79
C PHE A 13 -6.55 21.45 -5.24
N VAL A 14 -7.15 21.43 -6.43
CA VAL A 14 -7.96 20.27 -6.90
C VAL A 14 -7.11 19.21 -7.61
N TRP A 15 -5.89 19.52 -8.08
CA TRP A 15 -5.05 18.55 -8.81
C TRP A 15 -4.12 17.71 -7.91
N GLU A 16 -3.96 18.01 -6.62
CA GLU A 16 -2.90 17.41 -5.78
C GLU A 16 -3.30 16.18 -4.94
N LEU A 17 -4.33 15.39 -5.30
CA LEU A 17 -4.62 14.12 -4.61
C LEU A 17 -5.00 12.99 -5.57
N ALA A 18 -4.22 12.79 -6.63
CA ALA A 18 -4.22 11.51 -7.32
C ALA A 18 -3.55 10.45 -6.41
N SER A 19 -4.30 9.93 -5.44
CA SER A 19 -3.92 8.77 -4.64
C SER A 19 -4.04 7.54 -5.54
N CYS A 20 -2.93 7.12 -6.13
CA CYS A 20 -2.91 5.84 -6.83
C CYS A 20 -3.11 4.76 -5.75
N SER A 21 -4.15 3.96 -5.92
CA SER A 21 -4.59 2.96 -4.95
C SER A 21 -4.87 1.67 -5.69
N ILE A 22 -4.38 0.56 -5.14
CA ILE A 22 -4.61 -0.77 -5.69
C ILE A 22 -5.80 -1.40 -4.99
N THR A 23 -6.64 -2.09 -5.75
CA THR A 23 -7.74 -2.88 -5.19
C THR A 23 -7.29 -4.34 -5.09
N CYS A 24 -7.29 -4.87 -3.88
CA CYS A 24 -7.05 -6.29 -3.64
C CYS A 24 -8.24 -7.14 -4.09
N PRO A 25 -8.06 -8.46 -4.30
CA PRO A 25 -9.14 -9.37 -4.72
C PRO A 25 -10.35 -9.41 -3.78
N ASP A 26 -10.16 -9.14 -2.48
CA ASP A 26 -11.24 -9.01 -1.49
C ASP A 26 -12.03 -7.69 -1.58
N GLY A 27 -11.58 -6.75 -2.41
CA GLY A 27 -12.09 -5.37 -2.44
C GLY A 27 -11.40 -4.44 -1.43
N ASN A 28 -10.42 -4.93 -0.66
CA ASN A 28 -9.62 -4.05 0.20
C ASN A 28 -8.77 -3.10 -0.65
N VAL A 29 -8.68 -1.83 -0.25
CA VAL A 29 -7.98 -0.80 -1.04
C VAL A 29 -6.67 -0.45 -0.33
N CYS A 30 -5.56 -0.60 -1.04
CA CYS A 30 -4.22 -0.28 -0.55
C CYS A 30 -3.61 0.87 -1.34
N SER A 31 -2.60 1.56 -0.79
CA SER A 31 -1.83 2.57 -1.53
C SER A 31 -1.07 1.96 -2.71
N ASP A 32 -0.70 2.77 -3.69
CA ASP A 32 -0.01 2.33 -4.91
C ASP A 32 1.27 1.54 -4.67
N SER A 33 2.05 1.95 -3.66
CA SER A 33 3.30 1.30 -3.30
C SER A 33 3.12 0.13 -2.35
N ALA A 34 1.88 -0.25 -2.03
CA ALA A 34 1.58 -1.34 -1.13
C ALA A 34 1.33 -2.64 -1.90
N THR A 35 1.56 -3.77 -1.24
CA THR A 35 1.28 -5.10 -1.80
C THR A 35 0.14 -5.74 -1.03
N CYS A 36 -0.86 -6.26 -1.75
CA CYS A 36 -1.97 -7.02 -1.18
C CYS A 36 -1.48 -8.40 -0.73
N CYS A 37 -1.59 -8.70 0.57
CA CYS A 37 -1.27 -10.00 1.13
C CYS A 37 -2.48 -10.67 1.76
N MET A 38 -2.66 -11.96 1.49
CA MET A 38 -3.76 -12.74 2.05
C MET A 38 -3.47 -13.09 3.52
N THR A 39 -4.45 -12.86 4.38
CA THR A 39 -4.46 -13.10 5.83
C THR A 39 -5.62 -14.03 6.21
N GLU A 40 -5.70 -14.50 7.48
CA GLU A 40 -6.77 -15.44 7.89
C GLU A 40 -8.14 -14.76 7.88
N HIS A 41 -8.13 -13.43 7.83
CA HIS A 41 -9.30 -12.56 7.89
C HIS A 41 -9.56 -11.81 6.57
N GLY A 42 -8.80 -12.05 5.49
CA GLY A 42 -8.99 -11.37 4.20
C GLY A 42 -7.68 -10.93 3.54
N TYR A 43 -7.61 -9.69 3.04
CA TYR A 43 -6.37 -9.12 2.50
C TYR A 43 -5.88 -7.95 3.35
N SER A 44 -4.57 -7.87 3.60
CA SER A 44 -3.91 -6.75 4.26
C SER A 44 -2.94 -6.04 3.31
N CYS A 45 -2.69 -4.76 3.59
CA CYS A 45 -1.80 -3.91 2.81
C CYS A 45 -0.40 -3.89 3.42
N CYS A 46 0.59 -4.47 2.75
CA CYS A 46 1.99 -4.36 3.14
C CYS A 46 2.57 -3.06 2.57
N PRO A 47 3.29 -2.22 3.35
CA PRO A 47 3.82 -0.94 2.87
C PRO A 47 5.01 -1.06 1.90
N TYR A 48 5.50 -2.29 1.68
CA TYR A 48 6.62 -2.55 0.78
C TYR A 48 6.12 -2.89 -0.63
N PRO A 49 6.71 -2.31 -1.69
CA PRO A 49 6.41 -2.69 -3.06
C PRO A 49 7.01 -4.08 -3.33
N ASN A 50 6.25 -4.95 -4.00
CA ASN A 50 6.65 -6.33 -4.31
C ASN A 50 7.00 -7.17 -3.07
N ALA A 51 6.28 -6.94 -1.96
CA ALA A 51 6.50 -7.70 -0.74
C ALA A 51 6.13 -9.18 -0.92
N VAL A 52 6.85 -10.06 -0.24
CA VAL A 52 6.49 -11.48 -0.16
C VAL A 52 5.60 -11.68 1.07
N CYS A 53 4.40 -12.21 0.84
CA CYS A 53 3.43 -12.47 1.90
C CYS A 53 3.85 -13.67 2.73
N CYS A 54 3.91 -13.51 4.05
CA CYS A 54 4.20 -14.63 4.95
C CYS A 54 2.93 -15.41 5.26
N SER A 55 3.02 -16.74 5.33
CA SER A 55 1.92 -17.63 5.76
C SER A 55 1.51 -17.47 7.23
N ASP A 56 2.03 -16.48 7.97
CA ASP A 56 1.58 -16.15 9.33
C ASP A 56 0.51 -15.05 9.30
N LEU A 57 0.13 -14.59 8.10
CA LEU A 57 -1.05 -13.77 7.87
C LEU A 57 -1.00 -12.39 8.57
N ALA A 58 0.16 -12.02 9.14
CA ALA A 58 0.42 -10.77 9.84
C ALA A 58 1.75 -10.09 9.45
N HIS A 59 2.65 -10.78 8.74
CA HIS A 59 3.99 -10.28 8.43
C HIS A 59 4.26 -10.26 6.92
N CYS A 60 5.00 -9.25 6.48
CA CYS A 60 5.41 -9.07 5.09
C CYS A 60 6.93 -8.92 5.03
N CYS A 61 7.57 -9.57 4.07
CA CYS A 61 9.01 -9.42 3.83
C CYS A 61 9.26 -8.59 2.56
N PRO A 62 10.34 -7.79 2.50
CA PRO A 62 10.75 -7.11 1.28
C PRO A 62 11.11 -8.11 0.18
N SER A 63 11.08 -7.66 -1.08
CA SER A 63 11.39 -8.51 -2.23
C SER A 63 12.76 -9.16 -2.13
N GLY A 64 12.83 -10.45 -2.45
CA GLY A 64 14.07 -11.22 -2.39
C GLY A 64 14.44 -11.68 -0.99
N TYR A 65 13.58 -11.46 0.01
CA TYR A 65 13.67 -12.12 1.31
C TYR A 65 12.55 -13.13 1.45
N ARG A 66 12.90 -14.33 1.89
CA ARG A 66 11.99 -15.40 2.26
C ARG A 66 11.82 -15.43 3.77
N ARG A 67 10.58 -15.62 4.23
CA ARG A 67 10.33 -15.74 5.67
C ARG A 67 10.90 -17.06 6.18
N ASN A 68 11.78 -16.97 7.17
CA ASN A 68 12.24 -18.11 7.93
C ASN A 68 11.17 -18.47 8.98
N GLN A 69 10.53 -19.62 8.80
CA GLN A 69 9.42 -20.07 9.66
C GLN A 69 9.85 -20.35 11.10
N LEU A 70 11.14 -20.60 11.34
CA LEU A 70 11.68 -20.92 12.67
C LEU A 70 12.01 -19.66 13.47
N THR A 71 12.51 -18.62 12.81
CA THR A 71 12.98 -17.39 13.46
C THR A 71 11.99 -16.23 13.34
N GLN A 72 10.91 -16.40 12.56
CA GLN A 72 9.96 -15.35 12.21
C GLN A 72 10.63 -14.11 11.57
N MET A 73 11.82 -14.29 11.00
CA MET A 73 12.60 -13.24 10.35
C MET A 73 12.57 -13.39 8.83
N CYS A 74 12.77 -12.26 8.14
CA CYS A 74 12.98 -12.23 6.70
C CYS A 74 14.46 -12.51 6.44
N ASP A 75 14.76 -13.66 5.85
CA ASP A 75 16.12 -14.06 5.45
C ASP A 75 16.21 -14.11 3.92
N ARG A 76 17.41 -14.04 3.33
CA ARG A 76 17.56 -14.00 1.86
C ARG A 76 17.51 -15.39 1.23
#